data_AF-A0A2X3JGH7-F1
#
_entry.id   AF-A0A2X3JGH7-F1
#
_cell.length_a   1.000
_cell.length_b   1.000
_cell.length_c   1.000
_cell.angle_alpha   90.00
_cell.angle_beta   90.00
_cell.angle_gamma   90.00
#
_symmetry.space_group_name_H-M   'P 1'
#
loop_
_entity.id
_entity.type
_entity.pdbx_description
1 polymer ?
#
loop_
_entity_poly.entity_id
_entity_poly.type
_entity_poly.pdbx_seq_one_letter_code
_entity_poly.pdbx_strand_id
1 'polypeptide(L)' 'MKLASDRYTGALLDHSGGHIHPLNLAIGEADAIRLNGGRVYELSAVTQIQHTTPAVVRTAKGQVTAKYVIVAGMRIWAIK' A
#
# COMPACT_ATOMS: atom_id res chain seq x y z
N MET A 1 6.95 -18.84 31.20
CA MET A 1 8.34 -19.35 31.09
C MET A 1 9.26 -18.36 31.79
N LYS A 2 9.98 -18.78 32.82
CA LYS A 2 10.86 -17.90 33.62
C LYS A 2 12.21 -17.80 32.91
N LEU A 3 12.66 -16.59 32.60
CA LEU A 3 13.98 -16.37 32.00
C LEU A 3 15.07 -16.57 33.06
N ALA A 4 16.20 -17.16 32.69
CA ALA A 4 17.40 -17.20 33.52
C ALA A 4 18.10 -15.83 33.48
N SER A 5 17.41 -14.79 33.93
CA SER A 5 17.92 -13.43 34.02
C SER A 5 17.29 -12.71 35.19
N ASP A 6 18.11 -12.10 36.03
CA ASP A 6 17.65 -11.27 37.15
C ASP A 6 17.07 -9.92 36.68
N ARG A 7 17.19 -9.59 35.39
CA ARG A 7 16.70 -8.34 34.80
C ARG A 7 15.33 -8.46 34.11
N TYR A 8 14.88 -9.67 33.79
CA TYR A 8 13.63 -9.88 33.04
C TYR A 8 12.73 -10.89 33.75
N THR A 9 11.53 -10.46 34.16
CA THR A 9 10.57 -11.25 34.94
C THR A 9 9.91 -12.41 34.15
N GLY A 10 10.03 -12.41 32.83
CA GLY A 10 9.52 -13.46 31.94
C GLY A 10 9.71 -13.12 30.46
N ALA A 11 9.34 -14.05 29.57
CA ALA A 11 9.25 -13.80 28.13
C ALA A 11 8.04 -14.51 27.51
N LEU A 12 7.60 -13.97 26.36
CA LEU A 12 6.63 -14.56 25.46
C LEU A 12 7.34 -14.96 24.18
N LEU A 13 7.28 -16.25 23.84
CA LEU A 13 7.80 -16.78 22.59
C LEU A 13 6.64 -16.88 21.60
N ASP A 14 6.68 -16.08 20.55
CA ASP A 14 5.75 -16.14 19.44
C ASP A 14 6.43 -16.82 18.24
N HIS A 15 5.95 -18.01 17.88
CA HIS A 15 6.43 -18.77 16.73
C HIS A 15 5.79 -18.35 15.40
N SER A 16 4.73 -17.53 15.44
CA SER A 16 4.05 -17.03 14.25
C SER A 16 4.68 -15.75 13.69
N GLY A 17 5.48 -15.06 14.50
CA GLY A 17 6.26 -13.90 14.08
C GLY A 17 7.34 -14.25 13.07
N GLY A 18 7.48 -13.41 12.05
CA GLY A 18 8.49 -13.56 11.01
C GLY A 18 8.98 -12.21 10.51
N HIS A 19 10.07 -12.23 9.75
CA HIS A 19 10.55 -11.05 9.04
C HIS A 19 10.07 -11.11 7.60
N ILE A 20 9.49 -10.02 7.12
CA ILE A 20 9.13 -9.85 5.71
C ILE A 20 10.11 -8.87 5.07
N HIS A 21 10.35 -9.04 3.77
CA HIS A 21 11.08 -8.06 2.98
C HIS A 21 10.06 -7.05 2.40
N PRO A 22 9.87 -5.87 3.01
CA PRO A 22 8.75 -4.98 2.69
C PRO A 22 8.78 -4.51 1.23
N LEU A 23 9.97 -4.33 0.66
CA LEU A 23 10.11 -3.97 -0.76
C LEU A 23 9.65 -5.10 -1.69
N ASN A 24 9.95 -6.37 -1.35
CA ASN A 24 9.56 -7.48 -2.21
C ASN A 24 8.06 -7.74 -2.11
N LEU A 25 7.47 -7.50 -0.93
CA LEU A 25 6.02 -7.53 -0.76
C LEU A 25 5.34 -6.49 -1.66
N ALA A 26 5.79 -5.22 -1.61
CA ALA A 26 5.22 -4.15 -2.42
C ALA A 26 5.34 -4.42 -3.93
N ILE A 27 6.48 -4.97 -4.38
CA ILE A 27 6.67 -5.38 -5.78
C ILE A 27 5.71 -6.52 -6.14
N GLY A 28 5.60 -7.55 -5.29
CA GLY A 28 4.71 -8.68 -5.51
C GLY A 28 3.23 -8.28 -5.57
N GLU A 29 2.79 -7.34 -4.73
CA GLU A 29 1.45 -6.78 -4.77
C GLU A 29 1.20 -5.98 -6.07
N ALA A 30 2.15 -5.14 -6.47
CA ALA A 30 2.04 -4.39 -7.72
C ALA A 30 1.96 -5.32 -8.94
N ASP A 31 2.71 -6.42 -8.93
CA ASP A 31 2.65 -7.43 -9.99
C ASP A 31 1.35 -8.22 -9.97
N ALA A 32 0.83 -8.57 -8.80
CA ALA A 32 -0.48 -9.20 -8.67
C ALA A 32 -1.59 -8.29 -9.23
N ILE A 33 -1.54 -6.98 -8.99
CA ILE A 33 -2.48 -6.01 -9.57
C ILE A 33 -2.39 -6.02 -11.10
N ARG A 34 -1.17 -6.00 -11.66
CA ARG A 34 -0.95 -6.03 -13.12
C ARG A 34 -1.47 -7.33 -13.74
N LEU A 35 -1.23 -8.47 -13.10
CA LEU A 35 -1.71 -9.78 -13.55
C LEU A 35 -3.23 -9.88 -13.58
N ASN A 36 -3.92 -9.20 -12.66
CA ASN A 36 -5.37 -9.11 -12.63
C ASN A 36 -5.96 -8.01 -13.55
N GLY A 37 -5.14 -7.43 -14.44
CA GLY A 37 -5.57 -6.41 -15.41
C GLY A 37 -5.61 -4.98 -14.88
N GLY A 38 -5.22 -4.76 -13.62
CA GLY A 38 -5.03 -3.44 -13.04
C GLY A 38 -3.84 -2.72 -13.65
N ARG A 39 -3.83 -1.39 -13.53
CA ARG A 39 -2.74 -0.55 -14.03
C ARG A 39 -2.10 0.23 -12.89
N VAL A 40 -0.78 0.16 -12.83
CA VAL A 40 0.03 0.85 -11.82
C VAL A 40 0.80 1.96 -12.52
N TYR A 41 0.58 3.21 -12.12
CA TYR A 41 1.20 4.39 -12.71
C TYR A 41 2.22 4.99 -11.74
N GLU A 42 3.50 4.76 -11.99
CA GLU A 42 4.57 5.35 -11.20
C GLU A 42 4.83 6.80 -11.60
N LEU A 43 5.45 7.57 -10.69
CA LEU A 43 5.83 8.97 -10.95
C LEU A 43 4.65 9.88 -11.38
N SER A 44 3.42 9.51 -11.03
CA SER A 44 2.18 10.17 -11.43
C SER A 44 1.50 10.87 -10.27
N ALA A 45 2.22 11.78 -9.60
CA ALA A 45 1.68 12.50 -8.45
C ALA A 45 0.35 13.20 -8.79
N VAL A 46 -0.68 12.91 -8.01
CA VAL A 46 -1.99 13.56 -8.14
C VAL A 46 -1.91 14.94 -7.53
N THR A 47 -2.39 15.92 -8.29
CA THR A 47 -2.42 17.33 -7.90
C THR A 47 -3.80 17.76 -7.43
N GLN A 48 -4.86 17.06 -7.87
CA GLN A 48 -6.24 17.40 -7.51
C GLN A 48 -7.16 16.19 -7.63
N ILE A 49 -8.11 16.07 -6.70
CA ILE A 49 -9.21 15.10 -6.77
C ILE A 49 -10.51 15.90 -6.87
N GLN A 50 -11.29 15.66 -7.92
CA GLN A 50 -12.63 16.21 -8.09
C GLN A 50 -13.62 15.14 -7.64
N HIS A 51 -14.35 15.43 -6.56
CA HIS A 51 -15.37 14.54 -5.97
C HIS A 51 -16.68 14.61 -6.76
N THR A 52 -16.62 14.32 -8.06
CA THR A 52 -17.78 14.16 -8.95
C THR A 52 -18.20 12.70 -9.02
N THR A 53 -19.30 12.39 -9.72
CA THR A 53 -19.76 11.01 -9.96
C THR A 53 -19.75 10.73 -11.47
N PRO A 54 -18.75 10.02 -12.02
CA PRO A 54 -17.56 9.45 -11.37
C PRO A 54 -16.51 10.50 -10.97
N ALA A 55 -15.65 10.17 -10.00
CA ALA A 55 -14.62 11.06 -9.50
C ALA A 55 -13.52 11.25 -10.56
N VAL A 56 -12.95 12.45 -10.63
CA VAL A 56 -11.87 12.78 -11.57
C VAL A 56 -10.60 13.10 -10.80
N VAL A 57 -9.58 12.28 -10.99
CA VAL A 57 -8.26 12.44 -10.39
C VAL A 57 -7.33 13.06 -11.42
N ARG A 58 -6.72 14.20 -11.11
CA ARG A 58 -5.79 14.92 -12.01
C ARG A 58 -4.35 14.76 -11.55
N THR A 59 -3.47 14.60 -12.54
CA THR A 59 -2.02 14.58 -12.40
C THR A 59 -1.43 15.64 -13.32
N ALA A 60 -0.14 15.94 -13.19
CA ALA A 60 0.55 16.89 -14.07
C ALA A 60 0.48 16.52 -15.56
N LYS A 61 0.32 15.23 -15.88
CA LYS A 61 0.38 14.70 -17.27
C LYS A 61 -0.97 14.24 -17.81
N GLY A 62 -2.05 14.38 -17.05
CA GLY A 62 -3.38 13.90 -17.47
C GLY A 62 -4.35 13.67 -16.32
N GLN A 63 -5.46 13.01 -16.62
CA GLN A 63 -6.53 12.73 -15.65
C GLN A 63 -7.07 11.31 -15.78
N VAL A 64 -7.57 10.77 -14.68
CA VAL A 64 -8.22 9.45 -14.59
C VAL A 64 -9.61 9.62 -13.98
N THR A 65 -10.61 9.01 -14.60
CA THR A 65 -11.98 8.95 -14.06
C THR A 65 -12.20 7.60 -13.38
N ALA A 66 -12.61 7.60 -12.12
CA ALA A 66 -12.83 6.40 -11.34
C ALA A 66 -14.15 6.47 -10.56
N LYS A 67 -14.83 5.32 -10.39
CA LYS A 67 -16.04 5.23 -9.55
C LYS A 67 -15.71 5.36 -8.07
N TYR A 68 -14.57 4.82 -7.67
CA TYR A 68 -14.04 4.85 -6.32
C TYR A 68 -12.59 5.33 -6.34
N VAL A 69 -12.20 6.11 -5.35
CA VAL A 69 -10.84 6.59 -5.17
C VAL A 69 -10.42 6.26 -3.74
N ILE A 70 -9.35 5.48 -3.60
CA ILE A 70 -8.78 5.10 -2.30
C ILE A 70 -7.46 5.86 -2.13
N VAL A 71 -7.35 6.60 -1.03
CA VAL A 71 -6.13 7.34 -0.69
C VAL A 71 -5.34 6.49 0.30
N ALA A 72 -4.30 5.80 -0.18
CA ALA A 72 -3.52 4.84 0.61
C ALA A 72 -2.01 5.12 0.53
N GLY A 73 -1.59 6.31 0.97
CA GLY A 73 -0.18 6.70 1.07
C GLY A 73 0.03 8.22 0.96
N MET A 74 1.27 8.69 1.15
CA MET A 74 1.66 10.09 0.86
C MET A 74 1.57 10.41 -0.65
N ARG A 75 1.59 9.38 -1.52
CA ARG A 75 1.38 9.44 -2.96
C ARG A 75 0.18 8.57 -3.30
N ILE A 76 -0.82 9.14 -3.96
CA ILE A 76 -2.09 8.47 -4.22
C ILE A 76 -2.05 7.64 -5.51
N TRP A 77 -2.70 6.48 -5.46
CA TRP A 77 -2.79 5.52 -6.56
C TRP A 77 -4.22 5.53 -7.12
N ALA A 78 -4.36 5.76 -8.43
CA ALA A 78 -5.64 5.58 -9.12
C ALA A 78 -5.69 4.15 -9.67
N ILE A 79 -6.50 3.30 -9.05
CA ILE A 79 -6.85 1.98 -9.59
C ILE A 79 -8.02 2.19 -10.55
N LYS A 80 -7.86 1.77 -11.80
CA LYS A 80 -8.94 1.71 -12.79
C LYS A 80 -9.46 0.28 -12.90
#